data_AF-A0A7S2MRB0-F1
#
_entry.id   AF-A0A7S2MRB0-F1
#
_cell.length_a   1.000
_cell.length_b   1.000
_cell.length_c   1.000
_cell.angle_alpha   90.00
_cell.angle_beta   90.00
_cell.angle_gamma   90.00
#
_symmetry.space_group_name_H-M   'P 1'
#
loop_
_entity.id
_entity.type
_entity.pdbx_description
1 polymer ?
#
loop_
_entity_poly.entity_id
_entity_poly.type
_entity_poly.pdbx_seq_one_letter_code
_entity_poly.pdbx_strand_id
1 'polypeptide(L)'
;DYGYQITGIARRTSIADGNTWNHEHIATLGRTLTSPEKKAWNAIRHLADYVLVWAGGGGDDLAKSPHLARIGNSVFPEHCGDDDPKCNKFSFYGDTNSPTPMMAKSLLYKLCMNNMAPGVRVNEKLFKEVHTTEHGLMRVYQVMNISQESKDWIADPKNRICDAPGSWYCVGQYPPPLEKLIAKRKNFAQLEDFNKAGSGKSAYTKLIEKELKGKSSSEDL
;
A
#
# COMPACT_ATOMS: atom_id res chain seq x y z
N ASP A 1 -1.53 10.28 1.34
CA ASP A 1 -1.36 11.63 1.92
C ASP A 1 -0.50 12.55 1.06
N TYR A 2 0.77 12.22 0.78
CA TYR A 2 1.75 13.21 0.29
C TYR A 2 1.82 13.43 -1.24
N GLY A 3 0.94 12.82 -2.05
CA GLY A 3 1.08 12.81 -3.51
C GLY A 3 1.05 14.19 -4.17
N TYR A 4 0.16 15.08 -3.70
CA TYR A 4 0.09 16.45 -4.19
C TYR A 4 1.34 17.27 -3.85
N GLN A 5 1.90 17.10 -2.65
CA GLN A 5 3.12 17.77 -2.22
C GLN A 5 4.32 17.29 -3.03
N ILE A 6 4.43 15.99 -3.30
CA ILE A 6 5.48 15.41 -4.15
C ILE A 6 5.39 16.00 -5.57
N THR A 7 4.19 16.06 -6.13
CA THR A 7 3.98 16.59 -7.49
C THR A 7 4.22 18.10 -7.55
N GLY A 8 3.68 18.87 -6.61
CA GLY A 8 3.75 20.33 -6.62
C GLY A 8 5.11 20.90 -6.19
N ILE A 9 5.67 20.40 -5.09
CA ILE A 9 6.91 20.92 -4.50
C ILE A 9 8.12 20.24 -5.13
N ALA A 10 8.17 18.90 -5.10
CA ALA A 10 9.32 18.16 -5.62
C ALA A 10 9.33 18.04 -7.15
N ARG A 11 8.23 18.37 -7.84
CA ARG A 11 8.08 18.28 -9.29
C ARG A 11 8.46 16.89 -9.81
N ARG A 12 7.89 15.86 -9.19
CA ARG A 12 8.07 14.45 -9.55
C ARG A 12 6.72 13.76 -9.64
N THR A 13 6.64 12.74 -10.50
CA THR A 13 5.45 11.90 -10.62
C THR A 13 5.22 11.09 -9.35
N SER A 14 4.05 11.23 -8.74
CA SER A 14 3.59 10.36 -7.66
C SER A 14 2.69 9.24 -8.19
N ILE A 15 2.83 8.03 -7.66
CA ILE A 15 2.00 6.88 -8.04
C ILE A 15 0.61 6.89 -7.39
N ALA A 16 0.42 7.65 -6.31
CA ALA A 16 -0.89 7.87 -5.68
C ALA A 16 -0.99 9.30 -5.14
N ASP A 17 -2.22 9.81 -5.06
CA ASP A 17 -2.55 11.16 -4.63
C ASP A 17 -3.60 11.18 -3.51
N GLY A 18 -4.02 12.38 -3.12
CA GLY A 18 -5.05 12.59 -2.10
C GLY A 18 -6.50 12.47 -2.60
N ASN A 19 -6.74 12.24 -3.91
CA ASN A 19 -8.10 12.14 -4.46
C ASN A 19 -8.73 10.77 -4.20
N THR A 20 -7.92 9.73 -4.01
CA THR A 20 -8.34 8.39 -3.59
C THR A 20 -9.32 7.64 -4.52
N TRP A 21 -9.43 8.05 -5.79
CA TRP A 21 -10.43 7.53 -6.74
C TRP A 21 -10.28 6.04 -7.10
N ASN A 22 -9.08 5.44 -6.96
CA ASN A 22 -8.85 4.03 -7.26
C ASN A 22 -8.41 3.26 -5.99
N HIS A 23 -9.40 2.70 -5.28
CA HIS A 23 -9.17 1.97 -4.03
C HIS A 23 -8.26 0.74 -4.22
N GLU A 24 -8.39 0.00 -5.32
CA GLU A 24 -7.57 -1.18 -5.54
C GLU A 24 -6.09 -0.84 -5.75
N HIS A 25 -5.80 0.28 -6.42
CA HIS A 25 -4.44 0.79 -6.55
C HIS A 25 -3.87 1.12 -5.17
N ILE A 26 -4.62 1.86 -4.35
CA ILE A 26 -4.21 2.24 -2.99
C ILE A 26 -4.01 1.01 -2.12
N ALA A 27 -4.90 0.03 -2.17
CA ALA A 27 -4.74 -1.24 -1.48
C ALA A 27 -3.52 -2.03 -1.96
N THR A 28 -3.20 -1.97 -3.26
CA THR A 28 -1.98 -2.58 -3.80
C THR A 28 -0.74 -1.94 -3.21
N LEU A 29 -0.71 -0.60 -3.08
CA LEU A 29 0.40 0.11 -2.45
C LEU A 29 0.47 -0.19 -0.95
N GLY A 30 -0.65 -0.11 -0.23
CA GLY A 30 -0.74 -0.42 1.20
C GLY A 30 -0.20 -1.81 1.49
N ARG A 31 -0.74 -2.83 0.81
CA ARG A 31 -0.29 -4.23 0.92
C ARG A 31 1.19 -4.41 0.58
N THR A 32 1.71 -3.63 -0.37
CA THR A 32 3.13 -3.70 -0.76
C THR A 32 4.02 -3.12 0.33
N LEU A 33 3.69 -1.95 0.87
CA LEU A 33 4.45 -1.28 1.94
C LEU A 33 4.41 -2.07 3.26
N THR A 34 3.30 -2.76 3.55
CA THR A 34 3.13 -3.57 4.76
C THR A 34 3.56 -5.04 4.57
N SER A 35 4.01 -5.42 3.37
CA SER A 35 4.58 -6.76 3.12
C SER A 35 6.05 -6.86 3.54
N PRO A 36 6.57 -8.08 3.75
CA PRO A 36 8.00 -8.28 3.99
C PRO A 36 8.87 -7.66 2.90
N GLU A 37 10.00 -7.06 3.29
CA GLU A 37 10.92 -6.30 2.41
C GLU A 37 11.12 -6.92 1.02
N LYS A 38 11.51 -8.20 0.94
CA LYS A 38 11.74 -8.88 -0.35
C LYS A 38 10.47 -9.01 -1.20
N LYS A 39 9.33 -9.29 -0.56
CA LYS A 39 8.02 -9.40 -1.22
C LYS A 39 7.55 -8.03 -1.74
N ALA A 40 7.81 -6.97 -0.99
CA ALA A 40 7.54 -5.60 -1.40
C ALA A 40 8.40 -5.18 -2.59
N TRP A 41 9.71 -5.44 -2.52
CA TRP A 41 10.65 -5.16 -3.61
C TRP A 41 10.26 -5.83 -4.94
N ASN A 42 9.81 -7.09 -4.89
CA ASN A 42 9.35 -7.82 -6.07
C ASN A 42 8.21 -7.10 -6.82
N ALA A 43 7.42 -6.27 -6.13
CA ALA A 43 6.38 -5.45 -6.74
C ALA A 43 6.90 -4.04 -7.11
N ILE A 44 7.55 -3.35 -6.16
CA ILE A 44 7.97 -1.94 -6.32
C ILE A 44 8.93 -1.74 -7.48
N ARG A 45 9.82 -2.72 -7.75
CA ARG A 45 10.78 -2.62 -8.88
C ARG A 45 10.11 -2.49 -10.26
N HIS A 46 8.80 -2.73 -10.35
CA HIS A 46 7.99 -2.58 -11.56
C HIS A 46 7.12 -1.30 -11.54
N LEU A 47 7.12 -0.54 -10.43
CA LEU A 47 6.19 0.56 -10.17
C LEU A 47 6.87 1.90 -9.94
N ALA A 48 8.03 1.91 -9.26
CA ALA A 48 8.62 3.16 -8.77
C ALA A 48 10.15 3.11 -8.75
N ASP A 49 10.74 4.28 -8.96
CA ASP A 49 12.18 4.52 -8.85
C ASP A 49 12.64 4.77 -7.41
N TYR A 50 11.77 5.41 -6.63
CA TYR A 50 12.07 5.84 -5.27
C TYR A 50 10.88 5.54 -4.36
N VAL A 51 11.18 5.31 -3.09
CA VAL A 51 10.21 5.24 -1.99
C VAL A 51 10.56 6.34 -1.00
N LEU A 52 9.59 7.17 -0.68
CA LEU A 52 9.70 8.19 0.36
C LEU A 52 8.91 7.72 1.58
N VAL A 53 9.49 7.86 2.77
CA VAL A 53 8.81 7.61 4.04
C VAL A 53 8.95 8.83 4.94
N TRP A 54 7.86 9.14 5.64
CA TRP A 54 7.85 10.06 6.77
C TRP A 54 8.11 9.28 8.06
N ALA A 55 9.23 9.58 8.71
CA ALA A 55 9.73 8.97 9.93
C ALA A 55 9.87 10.03 11.04
N GLY A 56 10.50 9.66 12.16
CA GLY A 56 10.84 10.60 13.23
C GLY A 56 9.98 10.55 14.49
N GLY A 57 9.02 9.62 14.58
CA GLY A 57 8.19 9.41 15.76
C GLY A 57 7.03 10.40 15.87
N GLY A 58 5.93 9.95 16.49
CA GLY A 58 4.73 10.76 16.70
C GLY A 58 3.97 11.10 15.41
N GLY A 59 3.00 10.26 15.02
CA GLY A 59 2.14 10.52 13.86
C GLY A 59 2.79 10.25 12.49
N ASP A 60 3.95 9.59 12.50
CA ASP A 60 4.68 9.20 11.29
C ASP A 60 3.98 8.09 10.49
N ASP A 61 4.60 7.64 9.40
CA ASP A 61 4.00 6.61 8.56
C ASP A 61 3.83 5.27 9.31
N LEU A 62 4.60 5.00 10.37
CA LEU A 62 4.40 3.81 11.21
C LEU A 62 3.17 3.93 12.08
N ALA A 63 2.87 5.10 12.64
CA ALA A 63 1.64 5.33 13.39
C ALA A 63 0.39 5.08 12.52
N LYS A 64 0.45 5.43 11.23
CA LYS A 64 -0.64 5.21 10.27
C LYS A 64 -0.65 3.80 9.65
N SER A 65 0.45 3.08 9.74
CA SER A 65 0.66 1.81 9.02
C SER A 65 -0.36 0.70 9.31
N PRO A 66 -0.98 0.56 10.51
CA PRO A 66 -2.05 -0.42 10.71
C PRO A 66 -3.27 -0.14 9.82
N HIS A 67 -3.55 1.13 9.52
CA HIS A 67 -4.61 1.50 8.57
C HIS A 67 -4.25 1.11 7.14
N LEU A 68 -2.98 1.32 6.73
CA LEU A 68 -2.49 0.88 5.41
C LEU A 68 -2.62 -0.64 5.25
N ALA A 69 -2.29 -1.40 6.29
CA ALA A 69 -2.40 -2.86 6.28
C ALA A 69 -3.86 -3.32 6.13
N ARG A 70 -4.81 -2.64 6.80
CA ARG A 70 -6.25 -2.89 6.66
C ARG A 70 -6.76 -2.61 5.25
N ILE A 71 -6.38 -1.48 4.66
CA ILE A 71 -6.74 -1.15 3.27
C ILE A 71 -6.19 -2.24 2.33
N GLY A 72 -4.92 -2.60 2.50
CA GLY A 72 -4.31 -3.70 1.75
C GLY A 72 -5.08 -5.02 1.89
N ASN A 73 -5.41 -5.42 3.12
CA ASN A 73 -6.11 -6.66 3.40
C ASN A 73 -7.56 -6.68 2.87
N SER A 74 -8.20 -5.50 2.73
CA SER A 74 -9.56 -5.39 2.20
C SER A 74 -9.68 -5.89 0.75
N VAL A 75 -8.59 -5.77 -0.03
CA VAL A 75 -8.50 -6.23 -1.43
C VAL A 75 -7.66 -7.51 -1.55
N PHE A 76 -6.70 -7.72 -0.65
CA PHE A 76 -5.79 -8.88 -0.64
C PHE A 76 -5.93 -9.67 0.68
N PRO A 77 -6.97 -10.51 0.86
CA PRO A 77 -7.21 -11.19 2.14
C PRO A 77 -6.08 -12.13 2.56
N GLU A 78 -5.26 -12.58 1.61
CA GLU A 78 -4.07 -13.40 1.92
C GLU A 78 -2.97 -12.61 2.63
N HIS A 79 -3.10 -11.29 2.73
CA HIS A 79 -2.11 -10.45 3.39
C HIS A 79 -2.04 -10.72 4.90
N CYS A 80 -3.19 -10.77 5.58
CA CYS A 80 -3.28 -11.02 7.03
C CYS A 80 -4.01 -12.33 7.35
N GLY A 81 -4.69 -12.94 6.36
CA GLY A 81 -5.45 -14.16 6.50
C GLY A 81 -6.91 -13.91 6.85
N ASP A 82 -7.77 -14.88 6.53
CA ASP A 82 -9.20 -14.80 6.85
C ASP A 82 -9.47 -14.88 8.37
N ASP A 83 -8.50 -15.35 9.17
CA ASP A 83 -8.53 -15.36 10.64
C ASP A 83 -8.19 -14.01 11.28
N ASP A 84 -7.64 -13.06 10.50
CA ASP A 84 -7.37 -11.68 10.94
C ASP A 84 -7.84 -10.65 9.88
N PRO A 85 -9.15 -10.53 9.64
CA PRO A 85 -9.69 -9.67 8.59
C PRO A 85 -9.38 -8.19 8.81
N LYS A 86 -9.26 -7.73 10.07
CA LYS A 86 -8.89 -6.34 10.41
C LYS A 86 -7.38 -6.12 10.49
N CYS A 87 -6.58 -7.13 10.12
CA CYS A 87 -5.12 -7.10 10.15
C CYS A 87 -4.53 -6.61 11.49
N ASN A 88 -5.11 -7.03 12.61
CA ASN A 88 -4.67 -6.62 13.95
C ASN A 88 -3.28 -7.14 14.31
N LYS A 89 -2.84 -8.24 13.68
CA LYS A 89 -1.48 -8.77 13.79
C LYS A 89 -0.44 -7.81 13.21
N PHE A 90 -0.83 -6.87 12.36
CA PHE A 90 0.02 -5.77 11.91
C PHE A 90 -0.15 -4.56 12.85
N SER A 91 0.63 -4.53 13.93
CA SER A 91 0.52 -3.50 14.97
C SER A 91 1.79 -3.40 15.80
N PHE A 92 1.71 -2.64 16.88
CA PHE A 92 2.71 -2.60 17.95
C PHE A 92 2.10 -3.08 19.27
N TYR A 93 2.91 -3.70 20.13
CA TYR A 93 2.53 -4.13 21.47
C TYR A 93 2.58 -2.94 22.43
N GLY A 94 1.48 -2.20 22.54
CA GLY A 94 1.31 -1.11 23.53
C GLY A 94 2.05 0.19 23.19
N ASP A 95 3.35 0.14 22.94
CA ASP A 95 4.18 1.27 22.52
C ASP A 95 4.71 1.12 21.09
N THR A 96 5.09 2.22 20.44
CA THR A 96 5.62 2.22 19.06
C THR A 96 7.01 1.59 18.92
N ASN A 97 7.63 1.13 20.03
CA ASN A 97 8.96 0.54 20.03
C ASN A 97 8.92 -0.99 19.99
N SER A 98 7.75 -1.58 20.22
CA SER A 98 7.56 -3.03 20.31
C SER A 98 6.74 -3.57 19.14
N PRO A 99 7.29 -3.67 17.91
CA PRO A 99 6.53 -4.12 16.75
C PRO A 99 6.14 -5.60 16.87
N THR A 100 4.96 -5.96 16.34
CA THR A 100 4.63 -7.38 16.14
C THR A 100 5.57 -8.03 15.12
N PRO A 101 5.68 -9.37 15.07
CA PRO A 101 6.49 -10.06 14.06
C PRO A 101 6.12 -9.70 12.61
N MET A 102 4.85 -9.37 12.36
CA MET A 102 4.38 -8.95 11.04
C MET A 102 4.84 -7.52 10.72
N MET A 103 4.69 -6.58 11.68
CA MET A 103 5.18 -5.21 11.57
C MET A 103 6.69 -5.17 11.36
N ALA A 104 7.46 -5.89 12.19
CA ALA A 104 8.92 -5.90 12.17
C ALA A 104 9.52 -6.41 10.84
N LYS A 105 8.79 -7.28 10.14
CA LYS A 105 9.18 -7.80 8.82
C LYS A 105 8.84 -6.83 7.68
N SER A 106 7.89 -5.93 7.88
CA SER A 106 7.35 -5.07 6.84
C SER A 106 8.39 -4.13 6.24
N LEU A 107 8.26 -3.82 4.95
CA LEU A 107 9.11 -2.84 4.29
C LEU A 107 9.03 -1.49 5.01
N LEU A 108 7.82 -1.03 5.32
CA LEU A 108 7.63 0.29 5.95
C LEU A 108 8.38 0.40 7.29
N TYR A 109 8.29 -0.62 8.16
CA TYR A 109 9.07 -0.66 9.40
C TYR A 109 10.58 -0.64 9.14
N LYS A 110 11.06 -1.43 8.18
CA LYS A 110 12.48 -1.45 7.81
C LYS A 110 12.96 -0.08 7.32
N LEU A 111 12.21 0.59 6.44
CA LEU A 111 12.57 1.90 5.91
C LEU A 111 12.51 3.00 6.97
N CYS A 112 11.48 3.03 7.82
CA CYS A 112 11.38 4.06 8.86
C CYS A 112 12.44 3.87 9.95
N MET A 113 12.71 2.62 10.36
CA MET A 113 13.61 2.32 11.48
C MET A 113 15.05 1.97 11.06
N ASN A 114 15.39 2.08 9.77
CA ASN A 114 16.73 1.78 9.26
C ASN A 114 17.78 2.60 10.02
N ASN A 115 18.78 1.94 10.61
CA ASN A 115 19.81 2.59 11.43
C ASN A 115 19.30 3.37 12.66
N MET A 116 17.99 3.36 12.95
CA MET A 116 17.40 4.04 14.12
C MET A 116 17.06 3.05 15.23
N ALA A 117 16.49 1.89 14.89
CA ALA A 117 16.25 0.82 15.86
C ALA A 117 17.44 -0.16 15.92
N PRO A 118 17.77 -0.69 17.12
CA PRO A 118 18.77 -1.74 17.28
C PRO A 118 18.47 -2.95 16.39
N GLY A 119 19.46 -3.38 15.59
CA GLY A 119 19.34 -4.54 14.71
C GLY A 119 18.46 -4.35 13.47
N VAL A 120 17.87 -3.17 13.25
CA VAL A 120 17.06 -2.91 12.05
C VAL A 120 17.92 -2.31 10.95
N ARG A 121 18.08 -3.09 9.87
CA ARG A 121 18.79 -2.68 8.65
C ARG A 121 17.94 -3.01 7.43
N VAL A 122 17.96 -2.09 6.47
CA VAL A 122 17.43 -2.29 5.13
C VAL A 122 18.45 -3.04 4.29
N ASN A 123 17.98 -3.94 3.44
CA ASN A 123 18.82 -4.62 2.47
C ASN A 123 19.18 -3.67 1.32
N GLU A 124 20.40 -3.16 1.32
CA GLU A 124 20.91 -2.20 0.31
C GLU A 124 20.90 -2.75 -1.12
N LYS A 125 20.81 -4.07 -1.31
CA LYS A 125 20.66 -4.68 -2.65
C LYS A 125 19.23 -4.53 -3.20
N LEU A 126 18.27 -4.17 -2.36
CA LEU A 126 16.85 -3.99 -2.71
C LEU A 126 16.46 -2.51 -2.65
N PHE A 127 16.87 -1.82 -1.58
CA PHE A 127 16.58 -0.41 -1.36
C PHE A 127 17.80 0.30 -0.77
N LYS A 128 18.25 1.37 -1.42
CA LYS A 128 19.39 2.15 -0.96
C LYS A 128 18.92 3.50 -0.44
N GLU A 129 19.24 3.84 0.81
CA GLU A 129 18.98 5.17 1.35
C GLU A 129 19.83 6.20 0.60
N VAL A 130 19.19 7.21 0.02
CA VAL A 130 19.86 8.25 -0.79
C VAL A 130 19.72 9.65 -0.21
N HIS A 131 18.74 9.86 0.66
CA HIS A 131 18.56 11.13 1.33
C HIS A 131 17.84 10.94 2.66
N THR A 132 18.30 11.65 3.68
CA THR A 132 17.62 11.79 4.96
C THR A 132 17.76 13.23 5.42
N THR A 133 16.64 13.83 5.82
CA THR A 133 16.64 15.19 6.37
C THR A 133 17.40 15.28 7.68
N GLU A 134 17.85 16.47 8.07
CA GLU A 134 18.64 16.75 9.27
C GLU A 134 18.13 16.03 10.53
N HIS A 135 16.81 16.02 10.75
CA HIS A 135 16.18 15.39 11.93
C HIS A 135 15.61 13.99 11.67
N GLY A 136 15.92 13.37 10.53
CA GLY A 136 15.43 12.03 10.21
C GLY A 136 13.93 11.94 9.86
N LEU A 137 13.22 13.06 9.75
CA LEU A 137 11.76 13.09 9.54
C LEU A 137 11.33 12.65 8.15
N MET A 138 12.13 12.92 7.12
CA MET A 138 11.87 12.44 5.76
C MET A 138 13.08 11.68 5.26
N ARG A 139 12.82 10.48 4.74
CA ARG A 139 13.85 9.57 4.23
C ARG A 139 13.45 9.09 2.85
N VAL A 140 14.41 9.06 1.93
CA VAL A 140 14.22 8.66 0.53
C VAL A 140 15.14 7.50 0.21
N TYR A 141 14.53 6.46 -0.34
CA TYR A 141 15.18 5.22 -0.72
C TYR A 141 15.07 5.04 -2.23
N GLN A 142 16.20 4.82 -2.90
CA GLN A 142 16.25 4.37 -4.28
C GLN A 142 15.94 2.88 -4.34
N VAL A 143 15.06 2.50 -5.27
CA VAL A 143 14.73 1.09 -5.54
C VAL A 143 15.81 0.51 -6.43
N MET A 144 16.41 -0.59 -6.02
CA MET A 144 17.49 -1.23 -6.76
C MET A 144 16.94 -2.23 -7.78
N ASN A 145 17.63 -2.38 -8.93
CA ASN A 145 17.29 -3.34 -9.99
C ASN A 145 15.86 -3.19 -10.53
N ILE A 146 15.50 -1.95 -10.86
CA ILE A 146 14.23 -1.59 -11.47
C ILE A 146 14.09 -2.29 -12.84
N SER A 147 12.88 -2.70 -13.17
CA SER A 147 12.57 -3.36 -14.44
C SER A 147 12.46 -2.34 -15.56
N GLN A 148 13.52 -2.21 -16.38
CA GLN A 148 13.47 -1.33 -17.56
C GLN A 148 12.36 -1.74 -18.53
N GLU A 149 12.18 -3.05 -18.75
CA GLU A 149 11.07 -3.59 -19.54
C GLU A 149 9.69 -3.09 -19.06
N SER A 150 9.49 -3.01 -17.75
CA SER A 150 8.21 -2.52 -17.20
C SER A 150 8.05 -1.01 -17.36
N LYS A 151 9.15 -0.25 -17.28
CA LYS A 151 9.14 1.18 -17.59
C LYS A 151 8.79 1.44 -19.05
N ASP A 152 9.45 0.73 -19.96
CA ASP A 152 9.24 0.89 -21.40
C ASP A 152 7.79 0.51 -21.76
N TRP A 153 7.27 -0.55 -21.15
CA TRP A 153 5.88 -0.97 -21.33
C TRP A 153 4.88 0.09 -20.83
N ILE A 154 5.08 0.68 -19.65
CA ILE A 154 4.20 1.75 -19.12
C ILE A 154 4.30 3.02 -19.97
N ALA A 155 5.49 3.33 -20.51
CA ALA A 155 5.72 4.51 -21.33
C ALA A 155 5.00 4.45 -22.68
N ASP A 156 4.85 3.25 -23.27
CA ASP A 156 4.16 3.05 -24.55
C ASP A 156 2.67 3.44 -24.44
N PRO A 157 2.22 4.48 -25.18
CA PRO A 157 0.82 4.91 -25.19
C PRO A 157 -0.17 3.81 -25.61
N LYS A 158 0.27 2.78 -26.36
CA LYS A 158 -0.57 1.65 -26.77
C LYS A 158 -1.04 0.81 -25.58
N ASN A 159 -0.31 0.85 -24.48
CA ASN A 159 -0.65 0.14 -23.24
C ASN A 159 -1.53 0.99 -22.31
N ARG A 160 -1.99 2.17 -22.72
CA ARG A 160 -2.90 2.97 -21.90
C ARG A 160 -4.34 2.58 -22.18
N ILE A 161 -5.10 2.34 -21.10
CA ILE A 161 -6.54 2.17 -21.17
C ILE A 161 -7.15 3.51 -20.76
N CYS A 162 -7.70 4.22 -21.75
CA CYS A 162 -8.36 5.51 -21.56
C CYS A 162 -9.85 5.37 -21.87
N ASP A 163 -10.66 6.17 -21.21
CA ASP A 163 -12.12 6.18 -21.37
C ASP A 163 -12.55 6.53 -22.80
N ALA A 164 -11.77 7.36 -23.49
CA ALA A 164 -11.93 7.68 -24.92
C ALA A 164 -10.57 7.93 -25.61
N PRO A 165 -10.47 7.77 -26.95
CA PRO A 165 -9.28 8.11 -27.72
C PRO A 165 -8.89 9.59 -27.53
N GLY A 166 -7.66 9.85 -27.08
CA GLY A 166 -7.14 11.20 -26.83
C GLY A 166 -7.58 11.82 -25.49
N SER A 167 -8.33 11.09 -24.66
CA SER A 167 -8.68 11.56 -23.32
C SER A 167 -7.44 11.68 -22.43
N TRP A 168 -7.49 12.66 -21.51
CA TRP A 168 -6.50 12.81 -20.45
C TRP A 168 -6.74 11.82 -19.30
N TYR A 169 -7.92 11.20 -19.24
CA TYR A 169 -8.29 10.25 -18.19
C TYR A 169 -8.06 8.81 -18.65
N CYS A 170 -7.00 8.21 -18.11
CA CYS A 170 -6.67 6.82 -18.35
C CYS A 170 -6.71 6.05 -17.02
N VAL A 171 -7.61 5.08 -16.93
CA VAL A 171 -7.75 4.22 -15.73
C VAL A 171 -6.47 3.43 -15.43
N GLY A 172 -5.61 3.29 -16.44
CA GLY A 172 -4.29 2.70 -16.34
C GLY A 172 -4.34 1.18 -16.19
N GLN A 173 -3.21 0.53 -16.44
CA GLN A 173 -3.03 -0.90 -16.19
C GLN A 173 -1.63 -1.19 -15.70
N TYR A 174 -1.48 -2.32 -15.01
CA TYR A 174 -0.20 -2.76 -14.47
C TYR A 174 0.61 -3.52 -15.52
N PRO A 175 1.96 -3.41 -15.51
CA PRO A 175 2.80 -4.17 -16.42
C PRO A 175 2.66 -5.69 -16.16
N PRO A 176 2.83 -6.54 -17.20
CA PRO A 176 2.59 -7.98 -17.12
C PRO A 176 3.25 -8.72 -15.94
N PRO A 177 4.48 -8.38 -15.50
CA PRO A 177 5.08 -9.02 -14.33
C PRO A 177 4.28 -8.91 -13.02
N LEU A 178 3.36 -7.93 -12.93
CA LEU A 178 2.48 -7.75 -11.76
C LEU A 178 1.13 -8.47 -11.88
N GLU A 179 0.82 -9.10 -13.02
CA GLU A 179 -0.45 -9.80 -13.24
C GLU A 179 -0.75 -10.81 -12.13
N LYS A 180 0.23 -11.62 -11.73
CA LYS A 180 0.07 -12.59 -10.62
C LYS A 180 -0.26 -11.95 -9.28
N LEU A 181 0.19 -10.70 -9.06
CA LEU A 181 -0.19 -9.95 -7.87
C LEU A 181 -1.63 -9.45 -8.03
N ILE A 182 -1.95 -8.82 -9.16
CA ILE A 182 -3.25 -8.21 -9.42
C ILE A 182 -4.38 -9.26 -9.45
N ALA A 183 -4.11 -10.46 -9.97
CA ALA A 183 -5.07 -11.57 -10.00
C ALA A 183 -5.51 -12.06 -8.60
N LYS A 184 -4.79 -11.68 -7.53
CA LYS A 184 -5.16 -12.02 -6.15
C LYS A 184 -6.17 -11.06 -5.53
N ARG A 185 -6.46 -9.94 -6.20
CA ARG A 185 -7.44 -8.98 -5.73
C ARG A 185 -8.81 -9.65 -5.62
N LYS A 186 -9.51 -9.37 -4.54
CA LYS A 186 -10.96 -9.56 -4.46
C LYS A 186 -11.61 -8.20 -4.63
N ASN A 187 -12.65 -8.14 -5.46
CA ASN A 187 -13.40 -6.90 -5.67
C ASN A 187 -13.83 -6.33 -4.32
N PHE A 188 -13.39 -5.11 -4.05
CA PHE A 188 -13.93 -4.34 -2.95
C PHE A 188 -15.31 -3.87 -3.38
N ALA A 189 -16.36 -4.52 -2.89
CA ALA A 189 -17.70 -3.93 -2.98
C ALA A 189 -17.65 -2.66 -2.11
N GLN A 190 -17.68 -1.49 -2.75
CA GLN A 190 -17.93 -0.25 -2.03
C GLN A 190 -19.26 -0.38 -1.29
N LEU A 191 -19.40 0.36 -0.18
CA LEU A 191 -20.57 0.35 0.72
C LEU A 191 -21.92 0.57 0.01
N GLU A 192 -21.92 0.96 -1.26
CA GLU A 192 -23.11 1.21 -2.08
C GLU A 192 -23.50 0.02 -2.99
N ASP A 193 -22.62 -0.97 -3.20
CA ASP A 193 -22.81 -2.09 -4.14
C ASP A 193 -23.26 -3.40 -3.45
N PHE A 194 -23.93 -3.32 -2.28
CA PHE A 194 -24.43 -4.47 -1.51
C PHE A 194 -25.52 -5.29 -2.24
N ASN A 195 -26.06 -4.78 -3.34
CA ASN A 195 -27.07 -5.46 -4.16
C ASN A 195 -26.51 -6.59 -5.04
N LYS A 196 -25.18 -6.74 -5.16
CA LYS A 196 -24.60 -7.91 -5.84
C LYS A 196 -24.48 -9.09 -4.88
N ALA A 197 -25.45 -10.01 -4.99
CA ALA A 197 -25.37 -11.35 -4.41
C ALA A 197 -24.27 -12.17 -5.12
N GLY A 198 -23.03 -12.07 -4.65
CA GLY A 198 -21.89 -12.82 -5.17
C GLY A 198 -21.25 -13.73 -4.12
N SER A 199 -20.95 -14.98 -4.50
CA SER A 199 -20.36 -16.05 -3.67
C SER A 199 -18.87 -15.86 -3.34
N GLY A 200 -18.28 -14.70 -3.61
CA GLY A 200 -16.83 -14.42 -3.52
C GLY A 200 -16.38 -13.43 -2.44
N LYS A 201 -17.27 -12.99 -1.52
CA LYS A 201 -16.95 -11.95 -0.52
C LYS A 201 -15.81 -12.36 0.42
N SER A 202 -14.87 -11.45 0.68
CA SER A 202 -13.76 -11.66 1.62
C SER A 202 -14.27 -11.75 3.07
N ALA A 203 -13.47 -12.33 3.97
CA ALA A 203 -13.78 -12.34 5.40
C ALA A 203 -13.95 -10.91 5.95
N TYR A 204 -13.17 -9.95 5.45
CA TYR A 204 -13.30 -8.54 5.76
C TYR A 204 -14.68 -7.98 5.37
N THR A 205 -15.11 -8.17 4.12
CA THR A 205 -16.42 -7.68 3.66
C THR A 205 -17.57 -8.30 4.46
N LYS A 206 -17.52 -9.61 4.73
CA LYS A 206 -18.52 -10.30 5.55
C LYS A 206 -18.59 -9.73 6.98
N LEU A 207 -17.46 -9.38 7.56
CA LEU A 207 -17.39 -8.81 8.90
C LEU A 207 -17.98 -7.39 8.93
N ILE A 208 -17.65 -6.53 7.95
CA ILE A 208 -18.23 -5.19 7.84
C ILE A 208 -19.75 -5.24 7.62
N GLU A 209 -20.23 -6.14 6.76
CA GLU A 209 -21.68 -6.35 6.57
C GLU A 209 -22.40 -6.74 7.86
N LYS A 210 -21.78 -7.59 8.69
CA LYS A 210 -22.33 -7.98 9.99
C LYS A 210 -22.37 -6.81 10.97
N GLU A 211 -21.30 -5.99 11.02
CA GLU A 211 -21.24 -4.81 11.88
C GLU A 211 -22.26 -3.74 11.49
N LEU A 212 -22.46 -3.50 10.20
CA LEU A 212 -23.46 -2.55 9.69
C LEU A 212 -24.90 -3.01 9.99
N LYS A 213 -25.21 -4.29 9.76
CA LYS A 213 -26.53 -4.87 10.12
C LYS A 213 -26.80 -4.80 11.62
N GLY A 214 -25.77 -5.01 12.45
CA GLY A 214 -25.88 -4.90 13.89
C GLY A 214 -26.17 -3.47 14.36
N LYS A 215 -25.58 -2.46 13.69
CA LYS A 215 -25.84 -1.04 13.98
C LYS A 215 -27.22 -0.57 13.56
N SER A 216 -27.71 -0.98 12.37
CA SER A 216 -29.07 -0.64 11.95
C SER A 216 -30.12 -1.20 12.90
N SER A 217 -29.92 -2.42 13.43
CA SER A 217 -30.83 -3.01 14.43
C SER A 217 -30.77 -2.38 15.82
N SER A 218 -29.74 -1.58 16.13
CA SER A 218 -29.60 -0.89 17.42
C SER A 218 -30.03 0.58 17.38
N GLU A 219 -30.21 1.16 16.19
CA GLU A 219 -30.72 2.53 16.00
C GLU A 219 -32.26 2.55 15.86
N ASP A 220 -32.90 1.39 15.68
CA ASP A 220 -34.35 1.20 15.61
C ASP A 220 -35.00 0.79 16.96
N LEU A 221 -34.28 0.94 18.09
CA LEU A 221 -34.75 0.71 19.47
C LEU A 221 -34.48 1.94 20.35
#